data_AF-A0A3A3DDG0-F1
#
_entry.id   AF-A0A3A3DDG0-F1
#
_cell.length_a   1.000
_cell.length_b   1.000
_cell.length_c   1.000
_cell.angle_alpha   90.00
_cell.angle_beta   90.00
_cell.angle_gamma   90.00
#
_symmetry.space_group_name_H-M   'P 1'
#
loop_
_entity.id
_entity.type
_entity.pdbx_description
1 polymer ?
#
loop_
_entity_poly.entity_id
_entity_poly.type
_entity_poly.pdbx_seq_one_letter_code
_entity_poly.pdbx_strand_id
1 'polypeptide(L)'
;MQHKHNNKEAMRDALSEVLNKQLSICSAADKYNLPRVAIYRAIRAHQANTSARVTSLHNAKEKLENHIAYIQAQLTKLEDPQTP
;
A
#
# COMPACT_ATOMS: atom_id res chain seq x y z
N MET A 1 14.21 -22.77 -22.61
CA MET A 1 14.39 -21.45 -21.96
C MET A 1 13.02 -20.83 -21.59
N GLN A 2 12.30 -21.38 -20.61
CA GLN A 2 10.95 -20.88 -20.22
C GLN A 2 10.79 -20.56 -18.72
N HIS A 3 11.85 -20.56 -17.91
CA HIS A 3 11.73 -20.50 -16.45
C HIS A 3 11.56 -19.09 -15.83
N LYS A 4 11.62 -18.00 -16.60
CA LYS A 4 11.64 -16.64 -16.00
C LYS A 4 10.27 -16.07 -15.62
N HIS A 5 9.18 -16.48 -16.28
CA HIS A 5 7.84 -15.96 -15.95
C HIS A 5 7.27 -16.61 -14.69
N ASN A 6 7.52 -17.91 -14.49
CA ASN A 6 6.96 -18.67 -13.37
C ASN A 6 7.43 -18.18 -11.99
N ASN A 7 8.67 -17.68 -11.89
CA ASN A 7 9.23 -17.25 -10.60
C ASN A 7 8.63 -15.94 -10.07
N LYS A 8 8.15 -15.04 -10.94
CA LYS A 8 7.55 -13.77 -10.50
C LYS A 8 6.15 -14.01 -9.92
N GLU A 9 5.36 -14.85 -10.58
CA GLU A 9 4.04 -15.23 -10.12
C GLU A 9 4.14 -16.05 -8.83
N ALA A 10 5.04 -17.03 -8.78
CA ALA A 10 5.31 -17.80 -7.56
C ALA A 10 5.73 -16.89 -6.39
N MET A 11 6.56 -15.87 -6.63
CA MET A 11 6.96 -14.92 -5.58
C MET A 11 5.79 -14.05 -5.11
N ARG A 12 4.92 -13.60 -6.03
CA ARG A 12 3.72 -12.83 -5.68
C ARG A 12 2.76 -13.65 -4.83
N ASP A 13 2.53 -14.90 -5.24
CA ASP A 13 1.59 -15.78 -4.56
C ASP A 13 2.15 -16.20 -3.19
N ALA A 14 3.43 -16.55 -3.11
CA ALA A 14 4.13 -16.81 -1.83
C ALA A 14 4.04 -15.61 -0.89
N LEU A 15 4.29 -14.39 -1.39
CA LEU A 15 4.17 -13.17 -0.60
C LEU A 15 2.74 -12.96 -0.10
N SER A 16 1.73 -13.19 -0.94
CA SER A 16 0.33 -13.08 -0.53
C SER A 16 -0.05 -14.09 0.54
N GLU A 17 0.41 -15.34 0.45
CA GLU A 17 0.10 -16.35 1.47
C GLU A 17 0.80 -16.08 2.80
N VAL A 18 2.04 -15.59 2.78
CA VAL A 18 2.73 -15.20 4.02
C VAL A 18 2.06 -14.01 4.68
N LEU A 19 1.74 -12.96 3.90
CA LEU A 19 1.19 -11.72 4.46
C LEU A 19 -0.29 -11.83 4.84
N ASN A 20 -1.12 -12.50 4.04
CA ASN A 20 -2.57 -12.48 4.21
C ASN A 20 -3.12 -13.77 4.83
N LYS A 21 -2.45 -14.91 4.61
CA LYS A 21 -2.88 -16.24 5.11
C LYS A 21 -2.02 -16.75 6.27
N GLN A 22 -1.11 -15.92 6.78
CA GLN A 22 -0.20 -16.21 7.91
C GLN A 22 0.65 -17.47 7.69
N LEU A 23 0.93 -17.85 6.44
CA LEU A 23 1.79 -18.98 6.14
C LEU A 23 3.22 -18.67 6.59
N SER A 24 3.91 -19.65 7.18
CA SER A 24 5.31 -19.45 7.56
C SER A 24 6.20 -19.26 6.31
N ILE A 25 7.28 -18.47 6.44
CA ILE A 25 8.25 -18.27 5.35
C ILE A 25 8.86 -19.61 4.89
N CYS A 26 9.07 -20.55 5.81
CA CYS A 26 9.58 -21.89 5.49
C CYS A 26 8.58 -22.64 4.60
N SER A 27 7.32 -22.72 5.03
CA SER A 27 6.27 -23.40 4.30
C SER A 27 6.02 -22.79 2.93
N ALA A 28 6.12 -21.46 2.80
CA ALA A 28 6.03 -20.78 1.52
C ALA A 28 7.23 -21.07 0.61
N ALA A 29 8.46 -21.11 1.16
CA ALA A 29 9.66 -21.46 0.41
C ALA A 29 9.56 -22.88 -0.17
N ASP A 30 9.11 -23.84 0.63
CA ASP A 30 8.95 -25.22 0.22
C ASP A 30 7.83 -25.37 -0.83
N LYS A 31 6.66 -24.75 -0.58
CA LYS A 31 5.49 -24.83 -1.47
C LYS A 31 5.75 -24.24 -2.86
N TYR A 32 6.47 -23.13 -2.93
CA TYR A 32 6.71 -22.40 -4.18
C TYR A 32 8.09 -22.64 -4.77
N ASN A 33 8.91 -23.51 -4.16
CA ASN A 33 10.29 -23.78 -4.55
C ASN A 33 11.13 -22.50 -4.69
N LEU A 34 11.05 -21.62 -3.68
CA LEU A 34 11.72 -20.32 -3.65
C LEU A 34 12.72 -20.24 -2.50
N PRO A 35 13.85 -19.53 -2.66
CA PRO A 35 14.76 -19.30 -1.55
C PRO A 35 14.08 -18.52 -0.41
N ARG A 36 14.17 -19.04 0.83
CA ARG A 36 13.65 -18.38 2.04
C ARG A 36 14.09 -16.91 2.16
N VAL A 37 15.37 -16.65 1.85
CA VAL A 37 15.95 -15.30 1.87
C VAL A 37 15.29 -14.37 0.85
N ALA A 38 14.88 -14.89 -0.31
CA ALA A 38 14.21 -14.09 -1.33
C ALA A 38 12.79 -13.68 -0.86
N ILE A 39 12.05 -14.61 -0.26
CA ILE A 39 10.73 -14.32 0.34
C ILE A 39 10.87 -13.30 1.46
N TYR A 40 11.85 -13.48 2.36
CA TYR A 40 12.11 -12.53 3.44
C TYR A 40 12.42 -11.11 2.91
N ARG A 41 13.28 -10.99 1.90
CA ARG A 41 13.59 -9.70 1.26
C ARG A 41 12.35 -9.06 0.63
N ALA A 42 11.51 -9.87 -0.04
CA ALA A 42 10.27 -9.39 -0.64
C ALA A 42 9.29 -8.84 0.42
N ILE A 43 9.17 -9.53 1.57
CA ILE A 43 8.35 -9.07 2.71
C ILE A 43 8.86 -7.71 3.23
N ARG A 44 10.17 -7.58 3.45
CA ARG A 44 10.78 -6.33 3.94
C ARG A 44 10.56 -5.18 2.97
N ALA A 45 10.73 -5.42 1.67
CA ALA A 45 10.46 -4.41 0.64
C ALA A 45 8.98 -4.01 0.61
N HIS A 46 8.07 -4.99 0.71
CA HIS A 46 6.63 -4.73 0.77
C HIS A 46 6.24 -3.87 1.98
N GLN A 47 6.77 -4.18 3.16
CA GLN A 47 6.52 -3.41 4.39
C GLN A 47 7.03 -1.97 4.27
N ALA A 48 8.24 -1.76 3.76
CA ALA A 48 8.80 -0.43 3.54
C ALA A 48 7.95 0.41 2.56
N ASN A 49 7.56 -0.18 1.43
CA ASN A 49 6.71 0.48 0.43
C ASN A 49 5.31 0.79 0.99
N THR A 50 4.74 -0.11 1.80
CA THR A 50 3.44 0.09 2.42
C THR A 50 3.47 1.28 3.37
N SER A 51 4.51 1.39 4.21
CA SER A 51 4.68 2.53 5.12
C SER A 51 4.76 3.85 4.36
N ALA A 52 5.61 3.93 3.33
CA ALA A 52 5.75 5.14 2.52
C ALA A 52 4.43 5.52 1.84
N ARG A 53 3.69 4.53 1.32
CA ARG A 53 2.39 4.75 0.68
C ARG A 53 1.34 5.26 1.67
N VAL A 54 1.29 4.71 2.89
CA VAL A 54 0.37 5.16 3.93
C VAL A 54 0.64 6.62 4.30
N THR A 55 1.90 7.00 4.50
CA THR A 55 2.27 8.40 4.77
C THR A 55 1.86 9.33 3.64
N SER A 56 2.12 8.94 2.37
CA SER A 56 1.72 9.74 1.21
C SER A 56 0.20 9.91 1.12
N LEU A 57 -0.57 8.84 1.36
CA LEU A 57 -2.04 8.90 1.36
C LEU A 57 -2.57 9.78 2.49
N HIS A 58 -1.96 9.72 3.67
CA HIS A 58 -2.33 10.58 4.80
C HIS A 58 -2.13 12.06 4.46
N ASN A 59 -0.97 12.42 3.90
CA ASN A 59 -0.68 13.79 3.48
C ASN A 59 -1.63 14.26 2.37
N ALA A 60 -2.00 13.38 1.43
CA ALA A 60 -2.96 13.70 0.38
C ALA A 60 -4.36 13.95 0.96
N LYS A 61 -4.78 13.15 1.93
CA LYS A 61 -6.04 13.33 2.65
C LYS A 61 -6.08 14.69 3.36
N GLU A 62 -5.05 15.03 4.13
CA GLU A 62 -4.96 16.30 4.86
C GLU A 62 -5.08 17.51 3.91
N LYS A 63 -4.39 17.46 2.75
CA LYS A 63 -4.51 18.51 1.72
C LYS A 63 -5.93 18.65 1.19
N LEU A 64 -6.61 17.54 0.93
CA LEU A 64 -8.00 17.55 0.47
C LEU A 64 -8.95 18.12 1.53
N GLU A 65 -8.76 17.75 2.80
CA GLU A 65 -9.55 18.28 3.91
C GLU A 65 -9.38 19.80 4.03
N ASN A 66 -8.15 20.31 3.92
CA ASN A 66 -7.87 21.74 3.91
C ASN A 66 -8.52 22.47 2.72
N HIS A 67 -8.49 21.87 1.52
CA HIS A 67 -9.16 22.44 0.36
C HIS A 67 -10.69 22.46 0.51
N ILE A 68 -11.28 21.40 1.06
CA ILE A 68 -12.72 21.35 1.33
C ILE A 68 -13.11 22.44 2.33
N ALA A 69 -12.36 22.58 3.44
CA ALA A 69 -12.61 23.61 4.43
C ALA A 69 -12.51 25.02 3.84
N TYR A 70 -11.52 25.26 2.97
CA TYR A 70 -11.40 26.53 2.25
C TYR A 70 -12.62 26.80 1.35
N ILE A 71 -13.03 25.83 0.54
CA ILE A 71 -14.18 25.96 -0.36
C ILE A 71 -15.46 26.22 0.44
N GLN A 72 -15.67 25.49 1.53
CA GLN A 72 -16.81 25.70 2.43
C GLN A 72 -16.83 27.12 3.00
N ALA A 73 -15.69 27.63 3.47
CA ALA A 73 -15.59 29.00 3.98
C ALA A 73 -15.88 30.05 2.89
N GLN A 74 -15.52 29.81 1.63
CA GLN A 74 -15.87 30.70 0.53
C GLN A 74 -17.37 30.64 0.20
N LEU A 75 -17.98 29.45 0.19
CA LEU A 75 -19.40 29.28 -0.03
C LEU A 75 -20.23 30.00 1.04
N THR A 76 -19.87 29.87 2.31
CA THR A 76 -20.56 30.57 3.42
C THR A 76 -20.53 32.09 3.25
N LYS A 77 -19.43 32.66 2.75
CA LYS A 77 -19.33 34.11 2.46
C LYS A 77 -20.20 34.56 1.28
N LEU A 78 -20.51 33.65 0.36
CA LEU A 78 -21.36 33.93 -0.81
C LEU A 78 -22.85 33.73 -0.49
N GLU A 79 -23.17 32.82 0.43
CA GLU A 79 -24.53 32.53 0.88
C GLU A 79 -25.07 33.56 1.88
N ASP A 80 -24.20 34.36 2.52
CA ASP A 80 -24.61 35.43 3.42
C ASP A 80 -24.02 36.80 3.03
N PRO A 81 -24.66 37.56 2.11
CA PRO A 81 -24.19 38.87 1.69
C PRO A 81 -24.49 39.99 2.70
N GLN A 82 -25.11 39.68 3.85
CA GLN A 82 -25.61 40.65 4.83
C GLN A 82 -25.24 40.27 6.27
N THR A 83 -23.96 40.41 6.63
CA THR A 83 -23.63 40.89 7.98
C THR A 83 -22.80 42.17 7.85
N PRO A 84 -23.22 43.28 8.48
CA PRO A 84 -22.55 44.58 8.39
C PRO A 84 -21.12 44.57 8.94
#